data_AF-A0A8H3F4G8-F1
#
_entry.id   AF-A0A8H3F4G8-F1
#
_cell.length_a   1.000
_cell.length_b   1.000
_cell.length_c   1.000
_cell.angle_alpha   90.00
_cell.angle_beta   90.00
_cell.angle_gamma   90.00
#
_symmetry.space_group_name_H-M   'P 1'
#
loop_
_entity.id
_entity.type
_entity.pdbx_description
1 polymer ?
#
loop_
_entity_poly.entity_id
_entity_poly.type
_entity_poly.pdbx_seq_one_letter_code
_entity_poly.pdbx_strand_id
1 'polypeptide(L)'
;MRKEVRSQALNEAVVSAPDITYIFTDSQSSDTIGSSTAREYEASAKKRGAPFISIILSCQLEENVGRLQAVGRGGSCNTKLTDLDIFRTILETEDIYHFDGPQELELDVTETSATAAAEKIQAFVQECLSSERDPKVT
;
A
#
# COMPACT_ATOMS: atom_id res chain seq x y z
N MET A 1 17.57 -9.49 7.46
CA MET A 1 17.36 -8.22 8.19
C MET A 1 16.00 -7.58 7.88
N ARG A 2 15.65 -7.27 6.61
CA ARG A 2 14.35 -6.64 6.28
C ARG A 2 13.12 -7.45 6.70
N LYS A 3 13.14 -8.79 6.52
CA LYS A 3 12.07 -9.69 6.97
C LYS A 3 11.85 -9.65 8.48
N GLU A 4 12.92 -9.66 9.27
CA GLU A 4 12.84 -9.66 10.74
C GLU A 4 12.21 -8.37 11.28
N VAL A 5 12.61 -7.22 10.72
CA VAL A 5 12.04 -5.91 11.08
C VAL A 5 10.55 -5.86 10.72
N ARG A 6 10.15 -6.38 9.56
CA ARG A 6 8.73 -6.47 9.18
C ARG A 6 7.96 -7.37 10.14
N SER A 7 8.46 -8.56 10.44
CA SER A 7 7.82 -9.48 11.39
C SER A 7 7.61 -8.83 12.76
N GLN A 8 8.59 -8.07 13.27
CA GLN A 8 8.45 -7.35 14.53
C GLN A 8 7.37 -6.26 14.46
N ALA A 9 7.36 -5.45 13.39
CA ALA A 9 6.35 -4.42 13.20
C ALA A 9 4.92 -5.00 13.09
N LEU A 10 4.77 -6.14 12.40
CA LEU A 10 3.49 -6.85 12.29
C LEU A 10 3.04 -7.40 13.64
N ASN A 11 3.95 -7.99 14.42
CA ASN A 11 3.63 -8.51 15.75
C ASN A 11 3.20 -7.39 16.70
N GLU A 12 3.89 -6.25 16.68
CA GLU A 12 3.48 -5.06 17.44
C GLU A 12 2.07 -4.64 17.02
N ALA A 13 1.84 -4.46 15.72
CA ALA A 13 0.52 -4.09 15.21
C ALA A 13 -0.59 -5.07 15.64
N VAL A 14 -0.30 -6.36 15.79
CA VAL A 14 -1.30 -7.34 16.28
C VAL A 14 -1.70 -7.09 17.74
N VAL A 15 -0.77 -6.67 18.60
CA VAL A 15 -0.99 -6.56 20.05
C VAL A 15 -1.30 -5.14 20.54
N SER A 16 -1.09 -4.12 19.70
CA SER A 16 -1.32 -2.73 20.09
C SER A 16 -2.81 -2.39 20.25
N ALA A 17 -3.10 -1.30 20.98
CA ALA A 17 -4.44 -0.85 21.31
C ALA A 17 -5.37 -0.70 20.08
N PRO A 18 -6.68 -1.02 20.20
CA PRO A 18 -7.60 -1.12 19.07
C PRO A 18 -7.89 0.20 18.35
N ASP A 19 -7.62 1.34 18.99
CA ASP A 19 -7.79 2.70 18.47
C ASP A 19 -6.63 3.17 17.56
N ILE A 20 -5.57 2.36 17.45
CA ILE A 20 -4.43 2.66 16.59
C ILE A 20 -4.69 2.13 15.17
N THR A 21 -4.52 3.02 14.19
CA THR A 21 -4.53 2.66 12.76
C THR A 21 -3.09 2.48 12.26
N TYR A 22 -2.83 1.38 11.56
CA TYR A 22 -1.53 1.10 10.94
C TYR A 22 -1.61 1.31 9.43
N ILE A 23 -0.63 2.03 8.88
CA ILE A 23 -0.48 2.23 7.44
C ILE A 23 0.86 1.62 7.03
N PHE A 24 0.81 0.59 6.19
CA PHE A 24 2.00 -0.02 5.61
C PHE A 24 2.20 0.54 4.20
N THR A 25 3.29 1.27 3.99
CA THR A 25 3.67 1.74 2.65
C THR A 25 4.70 0.79 2.06
N ASP A 26 4.29 -0.01 1.09
CA ASP A 26 5.13 -1.01 0.46
C ASP A 26 4.70 -1.26 -0.99
N SER A 27 5.57 -1.84 -1.80
CA SER A 27 5.27 -2.26 -3.18
C SER A 27 5.61 -3.74 -3.30
N GLN A 28 4.61 -4.57 -3.53
CA GLN A 28 4.77 -6.02 -3.65
C GLN A 28 4.33 -6.47 -5.04
N SER A 29 5.22 -7.18 -5.72
CA SER A 29 4.96 -7.79 -7.03
C SER A 29 3.99 -8.96 -6.89
N SER A 30 3.32 -9.31 -7.99
CA SER A 30 2.42 -10.47 -8.08
C SER A 30 3.15 -11.83 -8.09
N ASP A 31 4.49 -11.83 -8.08
CA ASP A 31 5.29 -13.05 -7.99
C ASP A 31 5.10 -13.78 -6.64
N THR A 32 5.64 -14.99 -6.54
CA THR A 32 5.47 -15.85 -5.36
C THR A 32 6.02 -15.25 -4.07
N ILE A 33 7.07 -14.42 -4.15
CA ILE A 33 7.71 -13.79 -2.99
C ILE A 33 6.93 -12.53 -2.59
N GLY A 34 6.56 -11.71 -3.56
CA GLY A 34 5.80 -10.47 -3.37
C GLY A 34 4.40 -10.76 -2.82
N SER A 35 3.66 -11.67 -3.47
CA SER A 35 2.34 -12.12 -3.00
C SER A 35 2.38 -12.75 -1.61
N SER A 36 3.40 -13.55 -1.30
CA SER A 36 3.57 -14.11 0.05
C SER A 36 3.80 -13.01 1.09
N THR A 37 4.55 -11.96 0.74
CA THR A 37 4.78 -10.82 1.64
C THR A 37 3.51 -10.00 1.81
N ALA A 38 2.76 -9.74 0.74
CA ALA A 38 1.50 -9.00 0.80
C ALA A 38 0.50 -9.69 1.76
N ARG A 39 0.39 -11.01 1.67
CA ARG A 39 -0.47 -11.83 2.56
C ARG A 39 -0.07 -11.80 4.03
N GLU A 40 1.19 -11.47 4.37
CA GLU A 40 1.60 -11.27 5.77
C GLU A 40 0.85 -10.08 6.41
N TYR A 41 0.56 -9.03 5.63
CA TYR A 41 -0.20 -7.86 6.09
C TYR A 41 -1.67 -8.23 6.39
N GLU A 42 -2.35 -8.88 5.43
CA GLU A 42 -3.72 -9.36 5.59
C GLU A 42 -3.87 -10.32 6.79
N ALA A 43 -2.94 -11.28 6.90
CA ALA A 43 -2.95 -12.22 8.02
C ALA A 43 -2.78 -11.53 9.38
N SER A 44 -2.02 -10.43 9.44
CA SER A 44 -1.82 -9.66 10.67
C SER A 44 -3.07 -8.87 11.05
N ALA A 45 -3.73 -8.22 10.09
CA ALA A 45 -5.02 -7.57 10.30
C ALA A 45 -6.08 -8.56 10.81
N LYS A 46 -6.16 -9.75 10.20
CA LYS A 46 -7.04 -10.83 10.63
C LYS A 46 -6.76 -11.29 12.07
N LYS A 47 -5.48 -11.44 12.46
CA LYS A 47 -5.09 -11.81 13.83
C LYS A 47 -5.47 -10.73 14.85
N ARG A 48 -5.36 -9.46 14.48
CA ARG A 48 -5.79 -8.32 15.29
C ARG A 48 -7.32 -8.23 15.41
N GLY A 49 -8.06 -8.88 14.50
CA GLY A 49 -9.50 -8.70 14.37
C GLY A 49 -9.86 -7.32 13.80
N ALA A 50 -8.99 -6.76 12.96
CA ALA A 50 -9.17 -5.47 12.32
C ALA A 50 -9.45 -5.63 10.81
N PRO A 51 -10.19 -4.70 10.20
CA PRO A 51 -10.37 -4.63 8.75
C PRO A 51 -9.02 -4.52 8.03
N PHE A 52 -8.91 -5.13 6.86
CA PHE A 52 -7.75 -4.99 5.97
C PHE A 52 -8.18 -4.29 4.68
N ILE A 53 -7.63 -3.10 4.44
CA ILE A 53 -7.98 -2.29 3.27
C ILE A 53 -6.74 -2.11 2.40
N SER A 54 -6.80 -2.63 1.17
CA SER A 54 -5.74 -2.54 0.17
C SER A 54 -5.92 -1.26 -0.66
N ILE A 55 -4.86 -0.45 -0.77
CA ILE A 55 -4.86 0.77 -1.58
C ILE A 55 -3.72 0.67 -2.59
N ILE A 56 -4.07 0.61 -3.87
CA ILE A 56 -3.13 0.54 -4.98
C ILE A 56 -3.09 1.92 -5.64
N LEU A 57 -1.89 2.50 -5.72
CA LEU A 57 -1.67 3.80 -6.37
C LEU A 57 -0.95 3.57 -7.69
N SER A 58 -1.65 3.79 -8.80
CA SER A 58 -1.06 3.76 -10.14
C SER A 58 -0.73 5.18 -10.61
N CYS A 59 0.33 5.33 -11.39
CA CYS A 59 0.75 6.62 -11.94
C CYS A 59 1.45 6.36 -13.27
N GLN A 60 1.06 7.09 -14.31
CA GLN A 60 1.67 6.98 -15.63
C GLN A 60 3.17 7.28 -15.54
N LEU A 61 3.95 6.47 -16.26
CA LEU A 61 5.41 6.46 -16.26
C LEU A 61 5.99 7.88 -16.42
N GLU A 62 5.48 8.67 -17.35
CA GLU A 62 5.96 10.00 -17.71
C GLU A 62 5.81 11.00 -16.57
N GLU A 63 4.70 10.95 -15.83
CA GLU A 63 4.51 11.80 -14.65
C GLU A 63 5.33 11.28 -13.46
N ASN A 64 5.43 9.96 -13.31
CA ASN A 64 6.23 9.34 -12.26
C ASN A 64 7.73 9.68 -12.44
N VAL A 65 8.22 9.75 -13.68
CA VAL A 65 9.57 10.23 -14.05
C VAL A 65 9.73 11.73 -13.73
N GLY A 66 8.75 12.56 -14.04
CA GLY A 66 8.76 13.98 -13.67
C GLY A 66 8.85 14.20 -12.14
N ARG A 67 8.14 13.38 -11.35
CA ARG A 67 8.20 13.39 -9.87
C ARG A 67 9.48 12.76 -9.32
N LEU A 68 10.10 11.81 -10.02
CA LEU A 68 11.41 11.25 -9.68
C LEU A 68 12.53 12.29 -9.80
N GLN A 69 12.42 13.20 -10.77
CA GLN A 69 13.38 14.28 -11.02
C GLN A 69 13.11 15.55 -10.21
N ALA A 70 11.94 15.65 -9.56
CA ALA A 70 11.62 16.77 -8.68
C ALA A 70 12.54 16.80 -7.44
N VAL A 71 13.04 18.01 -7.11
CA VAL A 71 14.03 18.27 -6.06
C VAL A 71 13.56 17.72 -4.71
N GLY A 72 14.19 16.64 -4.22
CA GLY A 72 13.90 16.04 -2.91
C GLY A 72 14.16 14.53 -2.81
N ARG A 73 14.24 13.80 -3.93
CA ARG A 73 14.54 12.36 -3.93
C ARG A 73 16.04 12.00 -3.92
N GLY A 74 16.93 12.96 -4.14
CA GLY A 74 18.40 12.78 -4.25
C GLY A 74 19.23 13.27 -3.06
N GLY A 75 18.70 13.27 -1.83
CA GLY A 75 19.54 13.47 -0.64
C GLY A 75 20.52 12.29 -0.48
N SER A 76 21.76 12.56 -0.06
CA SER A 76 22.92 11.63 -0.05
C SER A 76 22.78 10.36 0.81
N CYS A 77 21.58 10.01 1.25
CA CYS A 77 21.29 8.90 2.17
C CYS A 77 20.08 8.06 1.74
N ASN A 78 19.57 8.19 0.51
CA ASN A 78 18.44 7.39 0.03
C ASN A 78 18.90 6.34 -0.99
N THR A 79 18.72 5.06 -0.68
CA THR A 79 18.90 3.91 -1.60
C THR A 79 17.75 3.79 -2.61
N LYS A 80 17.01 4.88 -2.84
CA LYS A 80 15.86 4.90 -3.75
C LYS A 80 16.36 4.84 -5.18
N LEU A 81 15.64 4.09 -6.00
CA LEU A 81 15.92 3.96 -7.42
C LEU A 81 15.78 5.32 -8.11
N THR A 82 16.92 5.88 -8.54
CA THR A 82 17.00 7.12 -9.32
C THR A 82 17.31 6.84 -10.79
N ASP A 83 17.60 5.57 -11.13
CA ASP A 83 17.90 5.14 -12.48
C ASP A 83 16.59 4.91 -13.27
N LEU A 84 16.40 5.70 -14.32
CA LEU A 84 15.20 5.70 -15.14
C LEU A 84 15.05 4.43 -15.97
N ASP A 85 16.16 3.80 -16.36
CA ASP A 85 16.12 2.61 -17.22
C ASP A 85 15.75 1.37 -16.40
N ILE A 86 16.26 1.28 -15.16
CA ILE A 86 15.83 0.25 -14.20
C ILE A 86 14.36 0.49 -13.78
N PHE A 87 13.96 1.75 -13.59
CA PHE A 87 12.58 2.09 -13.22
C PHE A 87 11.57 1.72 -14.32
N ARG A 88 11.90 2.00 -15.58
CA ARG A 88 11.10 1.57 -16.74
C ARG A 88 10.99 0.06 -16.82
N THR A 89 12.10 -0.64 -16.66
CA THR A 89 12.11 -2.10 -16.68
C THR A 89 11.19 -2.66 -15.58
N ILE A 90 11.29 -2.15 -14.35
CA ILE A 90 10.43 -2.58 -13.23
C ILE A 90 8.95 -2.31 -13.55
N LEU A 91 8.60 -1.12 -14.04
CA LEU A 91 7.21 -0.80 -14.38
C LEU A 91 6.65 -1.65 -15.54
N GLU A 92 7.50 -2.05 -16.48
CA GLU A 92 7.09 -2.90 -17.60
C GLU A 92 7.01 -4.39 -17.22
N THR A 93 7.76 -4.83 -16.20
CA THR A 93 7.88 -6.26 -15.85
C THR A 93 7.19 -6.66 -14.55
N GLU A 94 6.97 -5.74 -13.61
CA GLU A 94 6.39 -6.03 -12.31
C GLU A 94 4.93 -5.62 -12.29
N ASP A 95 4.06 -6.62 -12.26
CA ASP A 95 2.65 -6.43 -11.99
C ASP A 95 2.43 -6.34 -10.46
N ILE A 96 1.64 -5.37 -10.02
CA ILE A 96 1.37 -5.16 -8.59
C ILE A 96 0.42 -6.25 -8.09
N TYR A 97 0.70 -6.81 -6.92
CA TYR A 97 -0.20 -7.80 -6.33
C TYR A 97 -1.55 -7.17 -5.94
N HIS A 98 -2.63 -7.79 -6.41
CA HIS A 98 -4.01 -7.46 -6.06
C HIS A 98 -4.58 -8.51 -5.10
N PHE A 99 -5.37 -8.07 -4.12
CA PHE A 99 -6.12 -8.98 -3.25
C PHE A 99 -7.47 -9.38 -3.84
N ASP A 100 -7.96 -8.65 -4.85
CA ASP A 100 -9.22 -8.90 -5.56
C ASP A 100 -10.44 -8.97 -4.61
N GLY A 101 -10.40 -8.16 -3.55
CA GLY A 101 -11.40 -8.12 -2.49
C GLY A 101 -12.29 -6.87 -2.54
N PRO A 102 -13.44 -6.87 -1.83
CA PRO A 102 -14.32 -5.70 -1.75
C PRO A 102 -13.71 -4.51 -0.99
N GLN A 103 -12.64 -4.74 -0.23
CA GLN A 103 -11.88 -3.73 0.53
C GLN A 103 -10.58 -3.36 -0.20
N GLU A 104 -10.61 -3.32 -1.53
CA GLU A 104 -9.49 -2.89 -2.37
C GLU A 104 -9.87 -1.68 -3.22
N LEU A 105 -9.02 -0.66 -3.23
CA LEU A 105 -9.18 0.53 -4.07
C LEU A 105 -7.92 0.71 -4.92
N GLU A 106 -8.11 0.75 -6.23
CA GLU A 106 -7.10 1.21 -7.17
C GLU A 106 -7.37 2.68 -7.53
N LEU A 107 -6.34 3.51 -7.44
CA LEU A 107 -6.41 4.93 -7.72
C LEU A 107 -5.28 5.35 -8.66
N ASP A 108 -5.65 5.83 -9.84
CA ASP A 108 -4.73 6.55 -10.72
C ASP A 108 -4.47 7.95 -10.14
N VAL A 109 -3.21 8.21 -9.80
CA VAL A 109 -2.71 9.47 -9.23
C VAL A 109 -1.81 10.27 -10.15
N THR A 110 -1.71 9.88 -11.44
CA THR A 110 -1.34 10.80 -12.52
C THR A 110 -2.27 12.01 -12.41
N GLU A 111 -1.91 13.27 -12.58
CA GLU A 111 -2.79 14.45 -12.47
C GLU A 111 -3.54 14.69 -11.13
N THR A 112 -3.54 13.74 -10.18
CA THR A 112 -4.21 13.88 -8.90
C THR A 112 -3.25 14.44 -7.87
N SER A 113 -3.66 15.51 -7.19
CA SER A 113 -2.89 16.08 -6.08
C SER A 113 -2.88 15.13 -4.88
N ALA A 114 -1.85 15.22 -4.04
CA ALA A 114 -1.77 14.39 -2.83
C ALA A 114 -3.00 14.56 -1.92
N THR A 115 -3.52 15.79 -1.80
CA THR A 115 -4.73 16.08 -1.01
C THR A 115 -5.96 15.39 -1.61
N ALA A 116 -6.18 15.51 -2.92
CA ALA A 116 -7.33 14.88 -3.57
C ALA A 116 -7.26 13.34 -3.51
N ALA A 117 -6.05 12.77 -3.62
CA ALA A 117 -5.86 11.33 -3.43
C ALA A 117 -6.17 10.90 -1.99
N ALA A 118 -5.69 11.65 -0.99
CA ALA A 118 -5.96 11.36 0.41
C ALA A 118 -7.45 11.45 0.76
N GLU A 119 -8.18 12.42 0.20
CA GLU A 119 -9.63 12.55 0.37
C GLU A 119 -10.38 11.34 -0.21
N LYS A 120 -10.00 10.86 -1.40
CA LYS A 120 -10.58 9.66 -2.00
C LYS A 120 -10.32 8.41 -1.15
N ILE A 121 -9.08 8.24 -0.68
CA ILE A 121 -8.71 7.12 0.20
C ILE A 121 -9.50 7.17 1.51
N GLN A 122 -9.62 8.36 2.12
CA GLN A 122 -10.38 8.54 3.35
C GLN A 122 -11.86 8.15 3.17
N ALA A 123 -12.49 8.61 2.08
CA ALA A 123 -13.88 8.28 1.78
C ALA A 123 -14.09 6.77 1.63
N PHE A 124 -13.22 6.09 0.89
CA PHE A 124 -13.27 4.64 0.72
C PHE A 124 -13.08 3.87 2.02
N VAL A 125 -12.13 4.30 2.87
CA VAL A 125 -11.93 3.69 4.19
C VAL A 125 -13.18 3.86 5.05
N GLN A 126 -13.81 5.03 5.06
CA GLN A 126 -15.05 5.25 5.80
C GLN A 126 -16.20 4.36 5.31
N GLU A 127 -16.32 4.16 4.00
CA GLU A 127 -17.31 3.26 3.40
C GLU A 127 -17.09 1.81 3.83
N CYS A 128 -15.85 1.30 3.76
CA CYS A 128 -15.48 -0.04 4.21
C CYS A 128 -15.83 -0.25 5.69
N LEU A 129 -15.46 0.71 6.55
CA LEU A 129 -15.74 0.65 7.98
C LEU A 129 -17.23 0.81 8.32
N SER A 130 -18.00 1.46 7.46
CA SER A 130 -19.46 1.55 7.62
C SER A 130 -20.17 0.26 7.25
N SER A 131 -19.68 -0.44 6.23
CA SER A 131 -20.26 -1.69 5.72
C SER A 131 -20.06 -2.88 6.67
N GLU A 132 -18.98 -2.89 7.47
CA GLU A 132 -18.77 -3.91 8.50
C GLU A 132 -19.62 -3.73 9.75
N ARG A 133 -20.14 -2.52 10.01
CA ARG A 133 -20.94 -2.21 11.20
C ARG A 133 -22.41 -2.59 11.08
N ASP A 134 -22.83 -3.12 9.94
CA ASP A 134 -24.21 -3.57 9.71
C ASP A 134 -24.29 -5.10 9.65
N PRO A 135 -24.16 -5.82 10.80
CA PRO A 135 -24.52 -7.21 10.84
C PRO A 135 -26.04 -7.25 10.78
N LYS A 136 -26.60 -7.55 9.60
CA LYS A 136 -28.00 -7.95 9.51
C LYS A 136 -28.25 -9.08 10.50
N VAL A 137 -28.95 -8.72 11.57
CA VAL A 137 -29.62 -9.61 12.52
C VAL A 137 -30.27 -10.73 11.72
N THR A 138 -29.73 -11.94 11.85
CA THR A 138 -30.36 -13.19 11.42
C THR A 138 -30.45 -14.09 12.63
#